data_AF-A0A522BB54-F1
#
_entry.id   AF-A0A522BB54-F1
#
_cell.length_a   1.000
_cell.length_b   1.000
_cell.length_c   1.000
_cell.angle_alpha   90.00
_cell.angle_beta   90.00
_cell.angle_gamma   90.00
#
_symmetry.space_group_name_H-M   'P 1'
#
loop_
_entity.id
_entity.type
_entity.pdbx_description
1 polymer ?
#
loop_
_entity_poly.entity_id
_entity_poly.type
_entity_poly.pdbx_seq_one_letter_code
_entity_poly.pdbx_strand_id
1 'polypeptide(L)'
;MEHPTALSNLKNRISRLYVDTRSFKRDSGESVDYDRLVLEILIKGETFPLEFKIDKKDKAVLVLSDFIDDTSFLDDNGGEQG
;
A
#
# COMPACT_ATOMS: atom_id res chain seq x y z
N MET A 1 -5.47 2.69 32.76
CA MET A 1 -6.22 2.35 31.54
C MET A 1 -5.74 3.30 30.47
N GLU A 2 -4.94 2.82 29.53
CA GLU A 2 -4.55 3.63 28.38
C GLU A 2 -5.78 3.74 27.47
N HIS A 3 -6.20 4.97 27.18
CA HIS A 3 -7.23 5.19 26.17
C HIS A 3 -6.63 4.83 24.82
N PRO A 4 -7.21 3.89 24.06
CA PRO A 4 -6.75 3.64 22.70
C PRO A 4 -6.91 4.96 21.94
N THR A 5 -5.77 5.56 21.58
CA THR A 5 -5.77 6.78 20.79
C THR A 5 -6.45 6.48 19.46
N ALA A 6 -7.22 7.42 18.91
CA ALA A 6 -7.94 7.25 17.64
C ALA A 6 -7.01 6.74 16.50
N LEU A 7 -5.72 7.05 16.59
CA LEU A 7 -4.67 6.59 15.69
C LEU A 7 -4.46 5.05 15.74
N SER A 8 -4.53 4.44 16.93
CA SER A 8 -4.41 2.98 17.11
C SER A 8 -5.55 2.23 16.41
N ASN A 9 -6.78 2.76 16.51
CA ASN A 9 -7.94 2.17 15.85
C ASN A 9 -7.89 2.33 14.33
N LEU A 10 -7.25 3.39 13.82
CA LEU A 10 -7.15 3.63 12.38
C LEU A 10 -6.21 2.65 11.70
N LYS A 11 -5.03 2.37 12.29
CA LYS A 11 -4.09 1.37 11.78
C LYS A 11 -4.73 -0.01 11.66
N ASN A 12 -5.50 -0.42 12.67
CA ASN A 12 -6.21 -1.71 12.68
C ASN A 12 -7.32 -1.84 11.63
N ARG A 13 -7.69 -0.73 10.97
CA ARG A 13 -8.70 -0.72 9.91
C ARG A 13 -8.09 -0.70 8.52
N ILE A 14 -6.77 -0.62 8.39
CA ILE A 14 -6.10 -0.74 7.09
C ILE A 14 -5.92 -2.24 6.82
N SER A 15 -6.56 -2.73 5.75
CA SER A 15 -6.46 -4.12 5.31
C SER A 15 -5.27 -4.31 4.38
N ARG A 16 -5.12 -3.41 3.39
CA ARG A 16 -4.09 -3.51 2.37
C ARG A 16 -3.75 -2.14 1.78
N LEU A 17 -2.51 -1.96 1.36
CA LEU A 17 -2.05 -0.84 0.55
C LEU A 17 -1.29 -1.39 -0.65
N TYR A 18 -1.68 -1.02 -1.87
CA TYR A 18 -1.02 -1.52 -3.09
C TYR A 18 -1.17 -0.54 -4.26
N VAL A 19 -0.30 -0.67 -5.26
CA VAL A 19 -0.42 0.07 -6.53
C VAL A 19 -1.13 -0.80 -7.56
N ASP A 20 -2.10 -0.22 -8.26
CA ASP A 20 -2.87 -0.85 -9.33
C ASP A 20 -2.82 0.01 -10.59
N THR A 21 -2.94 -0.63 -11.77
CA THR A 21 -2.94 0.06 -13.07
C THR A 21 -4.31 -0.09 -13.72
N ARG A 22 -4.92 1.02 -14.11
CA ARG A 22 -6.16 1.03 -14.89
C ARG A 22 -5.98 1.67 -16.25
N SER A 23 -6.68 1.10 -17.22
CA SER A 23 -6.80 1.65 -18.57
C SER A 23 -8.16 2.29 -18.74
N PHE A 24 -8.21 3.50 -19.29
CA PHE A 24 -9.45 4.10 -19.77
C PHE A 24 -9.31 4.53 -21.22
N LYS A 25 -10.41 4.45 -21.96
CA LYS A 25 -10.48 4.98 -23.33
C LYS A 25 -10.86 6.44 -23.29
N ARG A 26 -10.08 7.28 -23.97
CA ARG A 26 -10.42 8.67 -24.26
C ARG A 26 -11.43 8.74 -25.39
N ASP A 27 -12.11 9.88 -25.51
CA ASP A 27 -13.04 10.16 -26.61
C ASP A 27 -12.36 10.11 -27.99
N SER A 28 -11.04 10.30 -28.04
CA SER A 28 -10.20 10.13 -29.25
C SER A 28 -10.03 8.66 -29.69
N GLY A 29 -10.49 7.69 -28.89
CA GLY A 29 -10.28 6.25 -29.08
C GLY A 29 -8.95 5.72 -28.53
N GLU A 30 -8.08 6.60 -28.03
CA GLU A 30 -6.81 6.23 -27.39
C GLU A 30 -7.04 5.57 -26.02
N SER A 31 -6.37 4.45 -25.76
CA SER A 31 -6.31 3.85 -24.43
C SER A 31 -5.17 4.48 -23.64
N VAL A 32 -5.47 5.00 -22.46
CA VAL A 32 -4.46 5.58 -21.57
C VAL A 32 -4.45 4.83 -20.26
N ASP A 33 -3.26 4.35 -19.91
CA ASP A 33 -2.99 3.68 -18.65
C ASP A 33 -2.60 4.72 -17.60
N TYR A 34 -3.09 4.52 -16.38
CA TYR A 34 -2.65 5.29 -15.23
C TYR A 34 -2.54 4.39 -13.99
N ASP A 35 -1.55 4.71 -13.17
CA ASP A 35 -1.34 4.05 -11.89
C ASP A 35 -2.09 4.79 -10.79
N ARG A 36 -2.56 4.02 -9.81
CA ARG A 36 -3.24 4.53 -8.62
C ARG A 36 -2.79 3.75 -7.39
N LEU A 37 -2.70 4.45 -6.26
CA LEU A 37 -2.51 3.83 -4.96
C LEU A 37 -3.89 3.49 -4.39
N VAL A 38 -4.07 2.23 -4.03
CA VAL A 38 -5.31 1.72 -3.45
C VAL A 38 -5.05 1.40 -1.98
N LEU A 39 -5.78 2.08 -1.10
CA LEU A 39 -5.83 1.80 0.33
C LEU A 39 -7.16 1.12 0.64
N GLU A 40 -7.13 -0.15 0.96
CA GLU A 40 -8.30 -0.90 1.40
C GLU A 40 -8.48 -0.71 2.91
N ILE A 41 -9.64 -0.18 3.30
CA ILE A 41 -10.02 -0.03 4.70
C ILE A 41 -11.21 -0.90 5.06
N LEU A 42 -11.21 -1.42 6.29
CA LEU A 42 -12.30 -2.20 6.85
C LEU A 42 -13.30 -1.28 7.56
N ILE A 43 -14.55 -1.30 7.09
CA ILE A 43 -15.67 -0.58 7.69
C ILE A 43 -16.76 -1.61 8.00
N LYS A 44 -17.02 -1.84 9.30
CA LYS A 44 -18.05 -2.80 9.75
C LYS A 44 -17.90 -4.21 9.15
N GLY A 45 -16.68 -4.66 8.87
CA GLY A 45 -16.40 -5.97 8.29
C GLY A 45 -16.39 -6.00 6.75
N GLU A 46 -16.70 -4.89 6.09
CA GLU A 46 -16.64 -4.75 4.64
C GLU A 46 -15.38 -3.99 4.21
N THR A 47 -14.82 -4.38 3.07
CA THR A 47 -13.63 -3.71 2.50
C THR A 47 -14.08 -2.56 1.61
N PHE A 48 -13.54 -1.37 1.87
CA PHE A 48 -13.79 -0.17 1.10
C PHE A 48 -12.48 0.35 0.49
N PRO A 49 -12.35 0.41 -0.85
CA PRO A 49 -11.16 0.91 -1.50
C PRO A 49 -11.17 2.44 -1.55
N LEU A 50 -10.11 3.06 -1.05
CA LEU A 50 -9.78 4.47 -1.27
C LEU A 50 -8.71 4.56 -2.34
N GLU A 51 -8.99 5.30 -3.42
CA GLU A 51 -8.11 5.41 -4.57
C GLU A 51 -7.47 6.79 -4.63
N PHE A 52 -6.15 6.82 -4.75
CA PHE A 52 -5.36 8.04 -4.85
C PHE A 52 -4.58 8.05 -6.15
N LYS A 53 -4.62 9.18 -6.84
CA LYS A 53 -3.70 9.44 -7.94
C LYS A 53 -2.30 9.57 -7.35
N ILE A 54 -1.33 8.86 -7.93
CA ILE A 54 0.07 8.96 -7.53
C ILE A 54 0.90 9.50 -8.68
N ASP A 55 1.87 10.34 -8.35
CA ASP A 55 2.86 10.78 -9.32
C ASP A 55 4.02 9.78 -9.38
N LYS A 56 4.81 9.84 -10.45
CA LYS A 56 5.93 8.92 -10.69
C LYS A 56 6.95 8.89 -9.54
N LYS A 57 7.17 10.04 -8.88
CA LYS A 57 8.09 10.15 -7.74
C LYS A 57 7.57 9.40 -6.51
N ASP A 58 6.29 9.54 -6.21
CA ASP A 58 5.65 8.87 -5.07
C ASP A 58 5.67 7.35 -5.27
N LYS A 59 5.38 6.89 -6.51
CA LYS A 59 5.49 5.47 -6.88
C LYS A 59 6.89 4.92 -6.63
N ALA A 60 7.94 5.66 -7.03
CA ALA A 60 9.31 5.22 -6.83
C ALA A 60 9.66 5.07 -5.34
N VAL A 61 9.22 6.00 -4.49
CA VAL A 61 9.41 5.90 -3.04
C VAL A 61 8.68 4.67 -2.47
N LEU A 62 7.44 4.44 -2.88
CA LEU A 62 6.66 3.28 -2.40
C LEU A 62 7.31 1.94 -2.77
N VAL A 63 7.77 1.81 -4.02
CA VAL A 63 8.46 0.59 -4.49
C VAL A 63 9.79 0.38 -3.75
N LEU A 64 10.53 1.45 -3.47
CA LEU A 64 11.78 1.37 -2.70
C LEU A 64 11.54 0.97 -1.25
N SER A 65 10.49 1.49 -0.61
CA SER A 65 10.12 1.09 0.75
C SER A 65 9.74 -0.39 0.84
N ASP A 66 8.95 -0.88 -0.11
CA ASP A 66 8.54 -2.29 -0.19
C ASP A 66 9.76 -3.22 -0.33
N PHE A 67 10.71 -2.85 -1.20
CA PHE A 67 11.96 -3.60 -1.36
C PHE A 67 12.82 -3.62 -0.09
N ILE A 68 12.92 -2.50 0.63
CA ILE A 68 13.70 -2.42 1.87
C ILE A 68 13.07 -3.29 2.96
N ASP A 69 11.74 -3.24 3.12
CA ASP A 69 11.02 -4.06 4.09
C ASP A 69 11.21 -5.56 3.79
N ASP A 70 11.16 -5.98 2.51
CA ASP A 70 11.43 -7.37 2.11
C ASP A 70 12.87 -7.81 2.42
N THR A 71 13.86 -6.93 2.26
CA THR A 71 15.26 -7.26 2.59
C THR A 71 15.55 -7.32 4.09
N SER A 72 14.70 -6.71 4.94
CA SER A 72 14.87 -6.73 6.40
C SER A 72 14.58 -8.10 7.03
N PHE A 73 13.97 -9.04 6.29
CA PHE A 73 13.77 -10.43 6.71
C PHE A 73 14.98 -11.36 6.48
N LEU A 74 16.07 -10.85 5.88
CA LEU A 74 17.27 -11.66 5.61
C LEU A 74 18.40 -11.53 6.65
N ASP A 75 18.20 -10.74 7.71
CA ASP A 75 19.23 -10.46 8.74
C ASP A 75 18.94 -11.09 10.13
N ASP A 76 18.31 -12.28 10.20
CA ASP A 76 18.19 -13.04 11.46
C ASP A 76 18.57 -14.53 11.35
N ASN A 77 19.66 -14.83 10.63
CA ASN A 77 20.30 -16.16 10.68
C ASN A 77 21.83 -16.05 10.74
N GLY A 78 22.32 -15.37 11.77
CA GLY A 78 23.74 -15.28 12.09
C GLY A 78 24.01 -15.56 13.56
N GLY A 79 23.79 -16.79 14.03
CA GLY A 79 24.10 -17.16 15.41
C GLY A 79 24.14 -18.66 15.68
N GLU A 80 25.34 -19.22 15.59
CA GLU A 80 25.86 -20.42 16.25
C GLU A 80 25.24 -21.81 15.93
N GLN A 81 25.91 -22.53 15.03
CA GLN A 81 26.22 -23.93 15.27
C GLN A 81 27.74 -24.06 15.44
N GLY A 82 28.16 -24.42 16.64
CA GLY A 82 29.54 -24.72 17.06
C GLY A 82 29.51 -25.51 18.36
#